data_AF-A0A4Y2BP09-F1
#
_entry.id   AF-A0A4Y2BP09-F1
#
_cell.length_a   1.000
_cell.length_b   1.000
_cell.length_c   1.000
_cell.angle_alpha   90.00
_cell.angle_beta   90.00
_cell.angle_gamma   90.00
#
_symmetry.space_group_name_H-M   'P 1'
#
loop_
_entity.id
_entity.type
_entity.pdbx_description
1 polymer ?
#
loop_
_entity_poly.entity_id
_entity_poly.type
_entity_poly.pdbx_seq_one_letter_code
_entity_poly.pdbx_strand_id
1 'polypeptide(L)'
;MADDIEAIKSKRRRAKAALTRISNSLDKPESESFGKVYLQIRIDKLEEIYANFDSVDAKLPVKISEIEQFEKTYFETKAKLQTPLDKINFHMQMKKVNLPMQMKKVNLPMQMNNMASCSFKLPKINIKSFNGKYNDRPAFKDMYVSMIHHNEALSNIQKFHYISELLSDEPATVIKHIPFSEASYIEAWEKCY
;
A
#
# COMPACT_ATOMS: atom_id res chain seq x y z
N MET A 1 14.06 33.59 34.85
CA MET A 1 12.79 33.96 34.17
C MET A 1 12.99 34.38 32.72
N ALA A 2 13.72 35.46 32.40
CA ALA A 2 14.00 35.84 31.01
C ALA A 2 14.92 34.83 30.27
N ASP A 3 15.99 34.39 30.94
CA ASP A 3 16.92 33.39 30.39
C ASP A 3 16.27 32.01 30.14
N ASP A 4 15.27 31.66 30.97
CA ASP A 4 14.50 30.42 30.79
C ASP A 4 13.62 30.47 29.53
N ILE A 5 12.99 31.62 29.26
CA ILE A 5 12.16 31.80 28.07
C ILE A 5 13.01 31.74 26.80
N GLU A 6 14.20 32.34 26.81
CA GLU A 6 15.12 32.29 25.66
C GLU A 6 15.66 30.87 25.42
N ALA A 7 15.95 30.12 26.49
CA ALA A 7 16.30 28.71 26.40
C ALA A 7 15.18 27.85 25.80
N ILE A 8 13.92 28.11 26.18
CA ILE A 8 12.72 27.44 25.63
C ILE A 8 12.56 27.78 24.14
N LYS A 9 12.66 29.06 23.75
CA LYS A 9 12.64 29.48 22.33
C LYS A 9 13.77 28.86 21.51
N SER A 10 14.97 28.76 22.09
CA SER A 10 16.11 28.09 21.46
C SER A 10 15.85 26.60 21.22
N LYS A 11 15.27 25.89 22.20
CA LYS A 11 14.82 24.50 22.02
C LYS A 11 13.78 24.37 20.90
N ARG A 12 12.78 25.26 20.86
CA ARG A 12 11.76 25.31 19.80
C ARG A 12 12.37 25.44 18.40
N ARG A 13 13.29 26.40 18.24
CA ARG A 13 14.02 26.63 16.97
C ARG A 13 14.81 25.40 16.53
N ARG A 14 15.45 24.71 17.48
CA ARG A 14 16.19 23.47 17.19
C ARG A 14 15.28 22.34 16.72
N ALA A 15 14.10 22.17 17.33
CA ALA A 15 13.11 21.17 16.90
C ALA A 15 12.63 21.45 15.47
N LYS A 16 12.24 22.70 15.16
CA LYS A 16 11.86 23.12 13.80
C LYS A 16 12.97 22.83 12.79
N ALA A 17 14.20 23.26 13.08
CA ALA A 17 15.33 23.05 12.19
C ALA A 17 15.67 21.56 12.00
N ALA A 18 15.50 20.73 13.03
CA ALA A 18 15.68 19.29 12.94
C ALA A 18 14.65 18.64 12.01
N LEU A 19 13.37 19.01 12.16
CA LEU A 19 12.31 18.56 11.26
C LEU A 19 12.61 18.94 9.79
N THR A 20 12.98 20.19 9.54
CA THR A 20 13.34 20.65 8.18
C THR A 20 14.50 19.86 7.60
N ARG A 21 15.56 19.59 8.38
CA ARG A 21 16.69 18.78 7.90
C ARG A 21 16.27 17.35 7.53
N ILE A 22 15.38 16.73 8.32
CA ILE A 22 14.87 15.40 8.00
C ILE A 22 14.03 15.47 6.73
N SER A 23 13.04 16.37 6.65
CA SER A 23 12.20 16.55 5.46
C SER A 23 13.03 16.70 4.19
N ASN A 24 13.98 17.65 4.18
CA ASN A 24 14.83 17.92 3.01
C ASN A 24 15.74 16.73 2.65
N SER A 25 16.11 15.90 3.63
CA SER A 25 16.89 14.68 3.36
C SER A 25 16.09 13.59 2.63
N LEU A 26 14.76 13.66 2.68
CA LEU A 26 13.87 12.71 2.00
C LEU A 26 13.56 13.12 0.56
N ASP A 27 13.71 14.39 0.21
CA ASP A 27 13.46 14.88 -1.15
C ASP A 27 14.63 14.57 -2.12
N LYS A 28 15.71 13.97 -1.61
CA LYS A 28 16.85 13.52 -2.42
C LYS A 28 16.54 12.16 -3.07
N PRO A 29 16.98 11.89 -4.31
CA PRO A 29 16.70 10.63 -5.01
C PRO A 29 17.28 9.39 -4.29
N GLU A 30 18.33 9.58 -3.50
CA GLU A 30 18.93 8.54 -2.65
C GLU A 30 17.97 7.98 -1.58
N SER A 31 16.87 8.71 -1.29
CA SER A 31 15.90 8.34 -0.27
C SER A 31 15.03 7.13 -0.62
N GLU A 32 14.90 6.81 -1.91
CA GLU A 32 14.08 5.70 -2.39
C GLU A 32 14.68 4.32 -2.04
N SER A 33 15.97 4.28 -1.69
CA SER A 33 16.71 3.04 -1.37
C SER A 33 16.88 2.82 0.15
N PHE A 34 16.24 3.63 1.00
CA PHE A 34 16.41 3.50 2.44
C PHE A 34 15.90 2.15 2.97
N GLY A 35 16.78 1.42 3.66
CA GLY A 35 16.43 0.15 4.30
C GLY A 35 15.53 0.32 5.52
N LYS A 36 14.81 -0.76 5.87
CA LYS A 36 13.86 -0.82 7.00
C LYS A 36 14.38 -0.19 8.31
N VAL A 37 15.59 -0.59 8.72
CA VAL A 37 16.17 -0.13 10.00
C VAL A 37 16.39 1.38 9.98
N TYR A 38 16.87 1.92 8.87
CA TYR A 38 17.10 3.34 8.71
C TYR A 38 15.79 4.14 8.75
N LEU A 39 14.75 3.66 8.05
CA LEU A 39 13.42 4.27 8.08
C LEU A 39 12.85 4.32 9.49
N GLN A 40 12.96 3.21 10.25
CA GLN A 40 12.50 3.16 11.64
C GLN A 40 13.24 4.16 12.53
N ILE A 41 14.58 4.19 12.49
CA ILE A 41 15.38 5.14 13.27
C ILE A 41 14.98 6.59 12.97
N ARG A 42 14.71 6.90 11.69
CA ARG A 42 14.28 8.24 11.29
C ARG A 42 12.87 8.58 11.80
N ILE A 43 11.95 7.63 11.82
CA ILE A 43 10.60 7.80 12.39
C ILE A 43 10.69 8.03 13.90
N ASP A 44 11.44 7.19 14.63
CA ASP A 44 11.60 7.32 16.08
C ASP A 44 12.18 8.69 16.43
N LYS A 45 13.16 9.17 15.65
CA LYS A 45 13.73 10.51 15.84
C LYS A 45 12.72 11.62 15.55
N LEU A 46 11.83 11.42 14.58
CA LEU A 46 10.78 12.37 14.23
C LEU A 46 9.75 12.48 15.37
N GLU A 47 9.38 11.37 15.99
CA GLU A 47 8.50 11.33 17.17
C GLU A 47 9.13 12.02 18.38
N GLU A 48 10.43 11.82 18.62
CA GLU A 48 11.17 12.54 19.66
C GLU A 48 11.19 14.06 19.40
N ILE A 49 11.33 14.48 18.13
CA ILE A 49 11.29 15.90 17.75
C ILE A 49 9.91 16.49 18.02
N TYR A 50 8.84 15.77 17.66
CA TYR A 50 7.46 16.22 17.89
C TYR A 50 7.16 16.35 19.39
N ALA A 51 7.51 15.34 20.21
CA ALA A 51 7.32 15.40 21.66
C ALA A 51 8.08 16.56 22.31
N ASN A 52 9.31 16.82 21.87
CA ASN A 52 10.09 17.97 22.33
C ASN A 52 9.48 19.30 21.90
N PHE A 53 8.92 19.39 20.69
CA PHE A 53 8.25 20.57 20.20
C PHE A 53 6.98 20.86 21.01
N ASP A 54 6.12 19.86 21.19
CA ASP A 54 4.86 19.96 21.93
C ASP A 54 5.07 20.41 23.38
N SER A 55 6.04 19.79 24.08
CA SER A 55 6.42 20.17 25.46
C SER A 55 6.93 21.60 25.59
N VAL A 56 7.57 22.12 24.54
CA VAL A 56 8.12 23.48 24.48
C VAL A 56 7.05 24.49 24.10
N ASP A 57 6.19 24.18 23.14
CA ASP A 57 5.11 25.06 22.68
C ASP A 57 4.04 25.23 23.76
N ALA A 58 3.74 24.19 24.55
CA ALA A 58 2.85 24.29 25.72
C ALA A 58 3.30 25.34 26.78
N LYS A 59 4.57 25.76 26.74
CA LYS A 59 5.17 26.72 27.70
C LYS A 59 5.33 28.12 27.11
N LEU A 60 4.87 28.36 25.89
CA LEU A 60 5.02 29.63 25.19
C LEU A 60 3.67 30.11 24.63
N PRO A 61 3.38 31.42 24.65
CA PRO A 61 2.22 31.98 23.96
C PRO A 61 2.52 32.05 22.45
N VAL A 62 2.35 30.93 21.75
CA VAL A 62 2.61 30.77 20.32
C VAL A 62 1.32 30.93 19.51
N LYS A 63 1.42 31.49 18.30
CA LYS A 63 0.30 31.53 17.36
C LYS A 63 -0.04 30.14 16.84
N ILE A 64 -1.32 29.80 16.84
CA ILE A 64 -1.84 28.50 16.34
C ILE A 64 -1.32 28.20 14.93
N SER A 65 -1.29 29.20 14.03
CA SER A 65 -0.80 29.03 12.67
C SER A 65 0.66 28.55 12.58
N GLU A 66 1.51 28.87 13.55
CA GLU A 66 2.88 28.36 13.58
C GLU A 66 2.97 26.91 14.06
N ILE A 67 2.01 26.48 14.86
CA ILE A 67 1.88 25.09 15.32
C ILE A 67 1.41 24.25 14.13
N GLU A 68 0.33 24.68 13.46
CA GLU A 68 -0.22 24.01 12.27
C GLU A 68 0.83 23.82 11.16
N GLN A 69 1.67 24.83 10.92
CA GLN A 69 2.77 24.72 9.94
C GLN A 69 3.78 23.64 10.32
N PHE A 70 4.15 23.56 11.59
CA PHE A 70 5.06 22.52 12.08
C PHE A 70 4.43 21.14 11.97
N GLU A 71 3.18 20.99 12.43
CA GLU A 71 2.44 19.73 12.38
C GLU A 71 2.27 19.22 10.96
N LYS A 72 1.90 20.11 10.03
CA LYS A 72 1.80 19.77 8.61
C LYS A 72 3.11 19.17 8.09
N THR A 73 4.23 19.85 8.30
CA THR A 73 5.54 19.34 7.87
C THR A 73 5.90 18.03 8.58
N TYR A 74 5.56 17.87 9.85
CA TYR A 74 5.77 16.63 10.60
C TYR A 74 4.99 15.47 10.00
N PHE A 75 3.68 15.62 9.77
CA PHE A 75 2.83 14.57 9.22
C PHE A 75 3.24 14.19 7.80
N GLU A 76 3.54 15.17 6.94
CA GLU A 76 4.03 14.91 5.58
C GLU A 76 5.36 14.14 5.60
N THR A 77 6.30 14.54 6.47
CA THR A 77 7.59 13.87 6.62
C THR A 77 7.42 12.45 7.15
N LYS A 78 6.54 12.25 8.14
CA LYS A 78 6.25 10.93 8.71
C LYS A 78 5.64 10.00 7.67
N ALA A 79 4.68 10.49 6.88
CA ALA A 79 4.06 9.71 5.81
C ALA A 79 5.06 9.26 4.74
N LYS A 80 6.00 10.14 4.35
CA LYS A 80 7.09 9.83 3.41
C LYS A 80 8.00 8.69 3.91
N LEU A 81 8.21 8.57 5.22
CA LEU A 81 9.02 7.51 5.84
C LEU A 81 8.21 6.22 6.11
N GLN A 82 6.98 6.37 6.59
CA GLN A 82 6.13 5.26 7.02
C GLN A 82 5.67 4.42 5.82
N THR A 83 5.33 5.06 4.70
CA THR A 83 4.85 4.38 3.49
C THR A 83 5.82 3.32 2.95
N PRO A 84 7.12 3.62 2.70
CA PRO A 84 8.07 2.59 2.29
C PRO A 84 8.36 1.56 3.39
N LEU A 85 8.33 1.95 4.66
CA LEU A 85 8.51 1.01 5.78
C LEU A 85 7.39 -0.04 5.81
N ASP A 86 6.14 0.39 5.64
CA ASP A 86 4.98 -0.50 5.61
C ASP A 86 5.03 -1.43 4.40
N LYS A 87 5.47 -0.94 3.23
CA LYS A 87 5.73 -1.78 2.05
C LYS A 87 6.80 -2.85 2.32
N ILE A 88 7.91 -2.49 2.97
CA ILE A 88 8.96 -3.45 3.33
C ILE A 88 8.45 -4.47 4.36
N ASN A 89 7.68 -4.02 5.35
CA ASN A 89 7.10 -4.88 6.37
C ASN A 89 6.10 -5.87 5.77
N PHE A 90 5.25 -5.42 4.84
CA PHE A 90 4.34 -6.26 4.10
C PHE A 90 5.09 -7.35 3.31
N HIS A 91 6.14 -6.97 2.58
CA HIS A 91 6.98 -7.93 1.83
C HIS A 91 7.70 -8.93 2.75
N MET A 92 8.19 -8.47 3.91
CA MET A 92 8.89 -9.33 4.86
C MET A 92 7.95 -10.32 5.56
N GLN A 93 6.72 -9.92 5.86
CA GLN A 93 5.69 -10.82 6.40
C GLN A 93 5.31 -11.88 5.37
N MET A 94 5.17 -11.51 4.09
CA MET A 94 4.93 -12.45 3.00
C MET A 94 6.09 -13.45 2.82
N LYS A 95 7.35 -13.04 3.05
CA LYS A 95 8.52 -13.94 2.99
C LYS A 95 8.63 -14.93 4.14
N LYS A 96 8.24 -14.56 5.37
CA LYS A 96 8.32 -15.44 6.55
C LYS A 96 7.35 -16.62 6.50
N VAL A 97 6.28 -16.52 5.71
CA VAL A 97 5.31 -17.62 5.49
C VAL A 97 5.90 -18.71 4.56
N ASN A 98 7.02 -18.47 3.87
CA ASN A 98 7.67 -19.40 2.94
C ASN A 98 9.09 -19.83 3.41
N LEU A 99 9.19 -20.71 4.42
CA LEU A 99 10.45 -21.45 4.67
C LEU A 99 10.60 -22.64 3.71
N PRO A 100 11.83 -23.03 3.31
CA PRO A 100 12.09 -23.80 2.10
C PRO A 100 11.95 -25.32 2.31
N MET A 101 11.10 -25.96 1.50
CA MET A 101 11.13 -27.42 1.29
C MET A 101 12.17 -27.72 0.20
N GLN A 102 13.29 -28.36 0.58
CA GLN A 102 14.33 -28.77 -0.37
C GLN A 102 13.77 -29.82 -1.34
N MET A 103 13.79 -29.54 -2.65
CA MET A 103 13.45 -30.53 -3.67
C MET A 103 14.72 -30.96 -4.42
N LYS A 104 14.96 -32.28 -4.45
CA LYS A 104 15.99 -32.96 -5.25
C LYS A 104 15.80 -32.63 -6.73
N LYS A 105 16.87 -32.21 -7.40
CA LYS A 105 16.89 -31.97 -8.85
C LYS A 105 16.67 -33.28 -9.61
N VAL A 106 15.63 -33.34 -10.43
CA VAL A 106 15.49 -34.31 -11.53
C VAL A 106 15.86 -33.57 -12.81
N ASN A 107 16.86 -34.05 -13.52
CA ASN A 107 17.31 -33.49 -14.80
C ASN A 107 16.39 -33.93 -15.94
N LEU A 108 15.79 -32.97 -16.65
CA LEU A 108 15.39 -33.14 -18.05
C LEU A 108 15.94 -31.97 -18.89
N PRO A 109 16.45 -32.21 -20.11
CA PRO A 109 16.95 -31.16 -20.98
C PRO A 109 15.85 -30.67 -21.92
N MET A 110 15.65 -29.35 -22.04
CA MET A 110 15.40 -28.71 -23.34
C MET A 110 15.39 -27.16 -23.29
N GLN A 111 15.61 -26.61 -24.48
CA GLN A 111 16.10 -25.29 -24.88
C GLN A 111 15.24 -24.05 -24.54
N MET A 112 15.92 -22.91 -24.61
CA MET A 112 15.50 -21.50 -24.46
C MET A 112 14.19 -21.11 -25.15
N ASN A 113 13.39 -20.29 -24.48
CA ASN A 113 12.98 -18.99 -25.03
C ASN A 113 12.56 -17.98 -23.94
N ASN A 114 12.64 -16.71 -24.31
CA ASN A 114 12.59 -15.46 -23.54
C ASN A 114 11.47 -15.22 -22.49
N MET A 115 11.76 -14.22 -21.64
CA MET A 115 10.92 -13.52 -20.64
C MET A 115 10.60 -14.27 -19.35
N ALA A 116 11.49 -14.10 -18.36
CA ALA A 116 11.18 -14.35 -16.96
C ALA A 116 10.18 -13.30 -16.46
N SER A 117 8.88 -13.51 -16.72
CA SER A 117 7.89 -13.06 -15.76
C SER A 117 8.03 -14.01 -14.56
N CYS A 118 8.53 -13.49 -13.44
CA CYS A 118 8.42 -14.17 -12.17
C CYS A 118 6.93 -14.31 -11.85
N SER A 119 6.33 -15.42 -12.28
CA SER A 119 4.99 -15.82 -11.87
C SER A 119 5.06 -16.29 -10.42
N PHE A 120 5.16 -15.30 -9.52
CA PHE A 120 4.78 -15.46 -8.12
C PHE A 120 3.32 -15.88 -8.10
N LYS A 121 3.04 -17.17 -7.94
CA LYS A 121 1.70 -17.64 -7.63
C LYS A 121 1.37 -17.18 -6.21
N LEU A 122 0.62 -16.08 -6.13
CA LEU A 122 -0.05 -15.62 -4.92
C LEU A 122 -0.80 -16.82 -4.26
N PRO A 123 -0.93 -16.86 -2.92
CA PRO A 123 -1.88 -17.77 -2.29
C PRO A 123 -3.23 -17.57 -2.96
N LYS A 124 -3.88 -18.66 -3.41
CA LYS A 124 -5.21 -18.56 -4.04
C LYS A 124 -6.12 -17.80 -3.09
N ILE A 125 -6.45 -16.56 -3.43
CA ILE A 125 -7.51 -15.82 -2.75
C ILE A 125 -8.74 -16.68 -2.96
N ASN A 126 -9.27 -17.27 -1.88
CA ASN A 126 -10.52 -17.99 -1.95
C ASN A 126 -11.62 -16.93 -1.99
N ILE A 127 -11.83 -16.37 -3.17
CA ILE A 127 -12.86 -15.39 -3.41
C ILE A 127 -14.19 -16.09 -3.18
N LYS A 128 -14.99 -15.59 -2.23
CA LYS A 128 -16.34 -16.13 -2.00
C LYS A 128 -17.15 -15.90 -3.27
N SER A 129 -17.72 -16.97 -3.83
CA SER A 129 -18.60 -16.86 -4.98
C SER A 129 -19.83 -16.01 -4.65
N PHE A 130 -20.23 -15.15 -5.58
CA PHE A 130 -21.40 -14.28 -5.48
C PHE A 130 -22.62 -15.00 -6.03
N ASN A 131 -23.62 -15.20 -5.17
CA ASN A 131 -24.85 -15.92 -5.46
C ASN A 131 -26.04 -15.00 -5.82
N GLY A 132 -25.81 -13.71 -6.01
CA GLY A 132 -26.88 -12.77 -6.39
C GLY A 132 -27.57 -12.05 -5.23
N LYS A 133 -27.15 -12.27 -3.97
CA LYS A 133 -27.70 -11.55 -2.82
C LYS A 133 -27.46 -10.04 -2.95
N TYR A 134 -28.55 -9.27 -2.95
CA TYR A 134 -28.50 -7.81 -3.09
C TYR A 134 -27.59 -7.13 -2.05
N ASN A 135 -27.57 -7.62 -0.80
CA ASN A 135 -26.73 -7.07 0.28
C ASN A 135 -25.22 -7.29 0.03
N ASP A 136 -24.85 -8.38 -0.65
CA ASP A 136 -23.45 -8.74 -0.91
C ASP A 136 -22.92 -8.13 -2.22
N ARG A 137 -23.83 -7.60 -3.05
CA ARG A 137 -23.55 -7.05 -4.38
C ARG A 137 -22.54 -5.88 -4.35
N PRO A 138 -22.63 -4.87 -3.47
CA PRO A 138 -21.66 -3.77 -3.45
C PRO A 138 -20.26 -4.27 -3.09
N ALA A 139 -20.15 -5.12 -2.07
CA ALA A 139 -18.86 -5.65 -1.61
C ALA A 139 -18.18 -6.53 -2.67
N PHE A 140 -18.95 -7.37 -3.37
CA PHE A 140 -18.43 -8.17 -4.47
C PHE A 140 -17.97 -7.30 -5.65
N LYS A 141 -18.77 -6.29 -6.02
CA LYS A 141 -18.44 -5.36 -7.11
C LYS A 141 -17.14 -4.61 -6.83
N ASP A 142 -16.98 -4.03 -5.65
CA ASP A 142 -15.79 -3.26 -5.28
C ASP A 142 -14.53 -4.13 -5.30
N MET A 143 -14.62 -5.34 -4.74
CA MET A 143 -13.53 -6.32 -4.78
C MET A 143 -13.14 -6.69 -6.21
N TYR A 144 -14.11 -7.07 -7.04
CA TYR A 144 -13.84 -7.48 -8.42
C TYR A 144 -13.26 -6.32 -9.25
N VAL A 145 -13.78 -5.10 -9.05
CA VAL A 145 -13.30 -3.90 -9.74
C VAL A 145 -11.85 -3.60 -9.38
N SER A 146 -11.52 -3.64 -8.09
CA SER A 146 -10.17 -3.34 -7.59
C SER A 146 -9.14 -4.40 -7.98
N MET A 147 -9.52 -5.68 -8.05
CA MET A 147 -8.56 -6.77 -8.30
C MET A 147 -8.44 -7.18 -9.76
N ILE A 148 -9.53 -7.13 -10.53
CA ILE A 148 -9.61 -7.76 -11.86
C ILE A 148 -10.02 -6.74 -12.94
N HIS A 149 -11.08 -5.96 -12.73
CA HIS A 149 -11.61 -5.08 -13.79
C HIS A 149 -10.59 -4.03 -14.26
N HIS A 150 -9.95 -3.32 -13.33
CA HIS A 150 -8.93 -2.30 -13.62
C HIS A 150 -7.52 -2.87 -13.87
N ASN A 151 -7.35 -4.19 -13.84
CA ASN A 151 -6.05 -4.79 -14.11
C ASN A 151 -5.79 -4.82 -15.62
N GLU A 152 -4.89 -3.95 -16.09
CA GLU A 152 -4.51 -3.83 -17.51
C GLU A 152 -3.65 -5.01 -18.01
N ALA A 153 -3.08 -5.82 -17.10
CA ALA A 153 -2.34 -7.02 -17.47
C ALA A 153 -3.24 -8.21 -17.86
N LEU A 154 -4.55 -8.10 -17.62
CA LEU A 154 -5.54 -9.12 -17.98
C LEU A 154 -6.32 -8.68 -19.21
N SER A 155 -6.44 -9.57 -20.20
CA SER A 155 -7.35 -9.37 -21.33
C SER A 155 -8.81 -9.49 -20.88
N ASN A 156 -9.74 -8.95 -21.65
CA ASN A 156 -11.16 -9.00 -21.32
C ASN A 156 -11.68 -10.44 -21.26
N ILE A 157 -11.18 -11.37 -22.08
CA ILE A 157 -11.54 -12.79 -22.00
C ILE A 157 -11.01 -13.46 -20.73
N GLN A 158 -9.82 -13.04 -20.24
CA GLN A 158 -9.30 -13.50 -18.95
C GLN A 158 -10.15 -12.95 -17.79
N LYS A 159 -10.55 -11.67 -17.86
CA LYS A 159 -11.50 -11.09 -16.90
C LYS A 159 -12.84 -11.84 -16.95
N PHE A 160 -13.36 -12.15 -18.13
CA PHE A 160 -14.60 -12.92 -18.27
C PHE A 160 -14.48 -14.32 -17.63
N HIS A 161 -13.34 -14.99 -17.78
CA HIS A 161 -13.09 -16.24 -17.07
C HIS A 161 -13.24 -16.09 -15.56
N TYR A 162 -12.59 -15.08 -14.97
CA TYR A 162 -12.66 -14.84 -13.54
C TYR A 162 -14.07 -14.54 -13.05
N ILE A 163 -14.82 -13.64 -13.70
CA ILE A 163 -16.20 -13.41 -13.23
C ILE A 163 -17.05 -14.67 -13.34
N SER A 164 -16.87 -15.48 -14.38
CA SER A 164 -17.65 -16.71 -14.56
C SER A 164 -17.42 -17.76 -13.45
N GLU A 165 -16.20 -17.87 -12.92
CA GLU A 165 -15.88 -18.76 -11.79
C GLU A 165 -16.35 -18.20 -10.45
N LEU A 166 -16.53 -16.88 -10.36
CA LEU A 166 -16.89 -16.19 -9.13
C LEU A 166 -18.39 -15.94 -8.98
N LEU A 167 -19.19 -16.21 -10.01
CA LEU A 167 -20.65 -16.19 -9.91
C LEU A 167 -21.18 -17.57 -9.53
N SER A 168 -22.32 -17.59 -8.85
CA SER A 168 -23.09 -18.80 -8.56
C SER A 168 -24.58 -18.50 -8.70
N ASP A 169 -25.40 -19.55 -8.77
CA ASP A 169 -26.86 -19.47 -8.85
C ASP A 169 -27.39 -18.57 -9.99
N GLU A 170 -28.17 -17.55 -9.66
CA GLU A 170 -28.86 -16.68 -10.61
C GLU A 170 -27.88 -15.86 -11.49
N PRO A 171 -26.91 -15.10 -10.93
CA PRO A 171 -25.91 -14.39 -11.74
C PRO A 171 -25.14 -15.28 -12.71
N ALA A 172 -24.79 -16.51 -12.30
CA ALA A 172 -24.09 -17.45 -13.16
C ALA A 172 -24.97 -17.89 -14.34
N THR A 173 -26.29 -17.99 -14.15
CA THR A 173 -27.25 -18.35 -15.20
C THR A 173 -27.43 -17.22 -16.21
N VAL A 174 -27.42 -15.97 -15.76
CA VAL A 174 -27.54 -14.79 -16.64
C VAL A 174 -26.40 -14.71 -17.66
N ILE A 175 -25.16 -14.95 -17.22
CA ILE A 175 -24.00 -14.84 -18.10
C ILE A 175 -23.75 -16.07 -18.99
N LYS A 176 -24.34 -17.23 -18.68
CA LYS A 176 -24.18 -18.47 -19.47
C LYS A 176 -24.64 -18.33 -20.92
N HIS A 177 -25.58 -17.43 -21.18
CA HIS A 177 -26.11 -17.19 -22.52
C HIS A 177 -25.27 -16.21 -23.35
N ILE A 178 -24.23 -15.62 -22.74
CA ILE A 178 -23.36 -14.65 -23.39
C ILE A 178 -22.15 -15.40 -23.98
N PRO A 179 -21.80 -15.16 -25.25
CA PRO A 179 -20.64 -15.79 -25.87
C PRO A 179 -19.36 -15.47 -25.09
N PHE A 180 -18.59 -16.50 -24.74
CA PHE A 180 -17.34 -16.32 -24.00
C PHE A 180 -16.24 -15.76 -24.91
N SER A 181 -16.19 -14.42 -25.04
CA SER A 181 -15.29 -13.70 -25.96
C SER A 181 -14.77 -12.39 -25.38
N GLU A 182 -13.70 -11.85 -25.96
CA GLU A 182 -13.09 -10.58 -25.58
C GLU A 182 -14.08 -9.39 -25.68
N ALA A 183 -14.94 -9.41 -26.71
CA ALA A 183 -15.91 -8.35 -26.99
C ALA A 183 -17.13 -8.42 -26.06
N SER A 184 -17.46 -9.61 -25.56
CA SER A 184 -18.68 -9.85 -24.78
C SER A 184 -18.51 -9.66 -23.27
N TYR A 185 -17.28 -9.40 -22.80
CA TYR A 185 -16.99 -9.20 -21.37
C TYR A 185 -17.77 -8.02 -20.76
N ILE A 186 -17.84 -6.89 -21.46
CA ILE A 186 -18.51 -5.69 -20.93
C ILE A 186 -20.00 -5.96 -20.75
N GLU A 187 -20.63 -6.62 -21.74
CA GLU A 187 -22.04 -7.04 -21.65
C GLU A 187 -22.27 -8.01 -20.48
N ALA A 188 -21.37 -8.98 -20.29
CA ALA A 188 -21.46 -9.92 -19.17
C ALA A 188 -21.29 -9.21 -17.82
N TRP A 189 -20.36 -8.27 -17.72
CA TRP A 189 -20.14 -7.46 -16.52
C TRP A 189 -21.37 -6.64 -16.14
N GLU A 190 -21.99 -5.96 -17.10
CA GLU A 190 -23.20 -5.16 -16.87
C GLU A 190 -24.38 -6.04 -16.46
N LYS A 191 -24.57 -7.21 -17.06
CA LYS A 191 -25.68 -8.12 -16.73
C LYS A 191 -25.57 -8.79 -15.35
N CYS A 192 -24.41 -8.75 -14.70
CA CYS A 192 -24.26 -9.22 -13.32
C CYS A 192 -24.87 -8.27 -12.27
N TYR A 193 -25.24 -7.04 -12.67
CA TYR A 193 -25.64 -5.95 -11.80
C TYR A 193 -26.80 -5.16 -12.39
#